data_AF-A0A832FNN3-F1
#
_entry.id   AF-A0A832FNN3-F1
#
_cell.length_a   1.000
_cell.length_b   1.000
_cell.length_c   1.000
_cell.angle_alpha   90.00
_cell.angle_beta   90.00
_cell.angle_gamma   90.00
#
_symmetry.space_group_name_H-M   'P 1'
#
loop_
_entity.id
_entity.type
_entity.pdbx_description
1 polymer ?
#
loop_
_entity_poly.entity_id
_entity_poly.type
_entity_poly.pdbx_seq_one_letter_code
_entity_poly.pdbx_strand_id
1 'polypeptide(L)'
;MLCREWVNSRGAIFRFSRKCIEIKIMDEQECIKSDVALSAFVKSILRADIEEIPRDELLKKLDSAVVGGTAELKDELRTLFDKAWENADDEERTYLRVIEDRIENGSLGERIILKIKKGKEIVELCEKLSKCLERNEVFS
;
A
#
# COMPACT_ATOMS: atom_id res chain seq x y z
N MET A 1 -9.43 18.57 -30.80
CA MET A 1 -8.93 18.91 -29.46
C MET A 1 -8.25 17.65 -28.92
N LEU A 2 -6.93 17.53 -29.07
CA LEU A 2 -6.17 16.38 -28.60
C LEU A 2 -6.17 16.37 -27.07
N CYS A 3 -6.74 15.33 -26.45
CA CYS A 3 -6.84 15.15 -25.01
C CYS A 3 -5.44 15.22 -24.36
N ARG A 4 -5.13 16.35 -23.72
CA ARG A 4 -3.90 16.57 -22.94
C ARG A 4 -3.83 15.75 -21.64
N GLU A 5 -4.79 14.86 -21.39
CA GLU A 5 -4.86 14.01 -20.20
C GLU A 5 -3.95 12.76 -20.27
N TRP A 6 -3.22 12.56 -21.37
CA TRP A 6 -2.42 11.36 -21.64
C TRP A 6 -0.90 11.57 -21.52
N VAL A 7 -0.44 12.61 -20.82
CA VAL A 7 1.00 12.78 -20.59
C VAL A 7 1.40 11.96 -19.36
N ASN A 8 1.73 10.69 -19.64
CA ASN A 8 2.40 9.71 -18.78
C ASN A 8 1.56 9.02 -17.67
N SER A 9 0.70 8.08 -18.08
CA SER A 9 -0.21 7.28 -17.26
C SER A 9 0.43 6.13 -16.43
N ARG A 10 1.74 6.17 -16.16
CA ARG A 10 2.50 5.02 -15.62
C ARG A 10 2.34 4.77 -14.12
N GLY A 11 1.58 5.60 -13.39
CA GLY A 11 1.36 5.38 -11.95
C GLY A 11 0.55 6.45 -11.22
N ALA A 12 0.45 7.66 -11.78
CA ALA A 12 -0.43 8.71 -11.25
C ALA A 12 -1.04 9.53 -12.39
N ILE A 13 -2.28 9.98 -12.23
CA ILE A 13 -2.98 10.79 -13.23
C ILE A 13 -3.66 11.99 -12.57
N PHE A 14 -3.41 13.19 -13.07
CA PHE A 14 -4.13 14.39 -12.67
C PHE A 14 -5.52 14.40 -13.30
N ARG A 15 -6.58 14.33 -12.48
CA ARG A 15 -7.98 14.36 -12.91
C ARG A 15 -8.58 15.73 -12.65
N PHE A 16 -8.34 16.67 -13.56
CA PHE A 16 -8.79 18.06 -13.43
C PHE A 16 -10.31 18.19 -13.24
N SER A 17 -11.11 17.36 -13.94
CA SER A 17 -12.58 17.36 -13.83
C SER A 17 -13.09 16.96 -12.44
N ARG A 18 -12.32 16.16 -11.69
CA ARG A 18 -12.64 15.70 -10.34
C ARG A 18 -11.83 16.40 -9.25
N LYS A 19 -10.91 17.31 -9.63
CA LYS A 19 -9.97 17.99 -8.74
C LYS A 19 -9.18 17.02 -7.85
N CYS A 20 -8.70 15.90 -8.40
CA CYS A 20 -7.95 14.90 -7.66
C CYS A 20 -6.75 14.34 -8.44
N ILE A 21 -5.88 13.64 -7.72
CA ILE A 21 -4.82 12.81 -8.28
C ILE A 21 -5.25 11.35 -8.12
N GLU A 22 -5.25 10.59 -9.22
CA GLU A 22 -5.53 9.16 -9.23
C GLU A 22 -4.19 8.40 -9.19
N ILE A 23 -3.90 7.73 -8.07
CA ILE A 23 -2.70 6.90 -7.87
C ILE A 23 -3.05 5.46 -8.25
N LYS A 24 -2.25 4.83 -9.12
CA LYS A 24 -2.52 3.51 -9.74
C LYS A 24 -1.43 2.47 -9.51
N ILE A 25 -0.55 2.70 -8.53
CA ILE A 25 0.58 1.79 -8.25
C ILE A 25 0.21 0.66 -7.29
N MET A 26 -0.92 0.77 -6.58
CA MET A 26 -1.29 -0.18 -5.52
C MET A 26 -1.96 -1.43 -6.10
N ASP A 27 -1.55 -2.59 -5.60
CA ASP A 27 -2.24 -3.86 -5.82
C ASP A 27 -3.52 -3.92 -4.98
N GLU A 28 -4.55 -4.60 -5.51
CA GLU A 28 -5.79 -4.90 -4.79
C GLU A 28 -5.50 -5.73 -3.53
N GLN A 29 -6.12 -5.37 -2.41
CA GLN A 29 -5.99 -6.12 -1.16
C GLN A 29 -7.08 -7.19 -1.01
N GLU A 30 -6.94 -8.01 0.02
CA GLU A 30 -7.87 -9.11 0.29
C GLU A 30 -9.24 -8.65 0.84
N CYS A 31 -9.36 -7.41 1.31
CA CYS A 31 -10.57 -6.88 1.90
C CYS A 31 -10.60 -5.35 1.89
N ILE A 32 -11.80 -4.78 1.93
CA ILE A 32 -12.06 -3.34 1.92
C ILE A 32 -11.31 -2.64 3.06
N LYS A 33 -11.23 -3.26 4.23
CA LYS A 33 -10.50 -2.72 5.40
C LYS A 33 -9.02 -2.49 5.10
N SER A 34 -8.39 -3.39 4.35
CA SER A 34 -6.99 -3.24 3.93
C SER A 34 -6.84 -2.14 2.87
N ASP A 35 -7.77 -2.03 1.92
CA ASP A 35 -7.76 -0.95 0.92
C ASP A 35 -7.96 0.43 1.56
N VAL A 36 -8.87 0.53 2.53
CA VAL A 36 -9.09 1.76 3.31
C VAL A 36 -7.85 2.10 4.14
N ALA A 37 -7.16 1.10 4.69
CA ALA A 37 -5.92 1.34 5.42
C ALA A 37 -4.79 1.92 4.55
N LEU A 38 -4.61 1.40 3.34
CA LEU A 38 -3.67 1.98 2.37
C LEU A 38 -4.08 3.41 2.00
N SER A 39 -5.37 3.63 1.76
CA SER A 39 -5.90 4.96 1.43
C SER A 39 -5.69 5.96 2.57
N ALA A 40 -5.96 5.57 3.82
CA ALA A 40 -5.74 6.39 5.01
C ALA A 40 -4.25 6.72 5.21
N PHE A 41 -3.37 5.75 4.99
CA PHE A 41 -1.93 5.95 5.08
C PHE A 41 -1.40 6.92 4.04
N VAL A 42 -1.75 6.73 2.76
CA VAL A 42 -1.37 7.66 1.68
C VAL A 42 -1.94 9.06 1.95
N LYS A 43 -3.22 9.15 2.34
CA LYS A 43 -3.88 10.43 2.65
C LYS A 43 -3.21 11.16 3.82
N SER A 44 -2.69 10.43 4.81
CA SER A 44 -1.98 10.99 5.96
C SER A 44 -0.56 11.46 5.58
N ILE A 45 0.17 10.67 4.79
CA ILE A 45 1.50 11.05 4.27
C ILE A 45 1.40 12.31 3.40
N LEU A 46 0.35 12.45 2.59
CA LEU A 46 0.16 13.63 1.74
C LEU A 46 0.00 14.94 2.54
N ARG A 47 -0.25 14.86 3.85
CA ARG A 47 -0.29 16.02 4.76
C ARG A 47 1.00 16.21 5.55
N ALA A 48 1.90 15.23 5.53
CA ALA A 48 3.16 15.27 6.22
C ALA A 48 4.23 16.00 5.40
N ASP A 49 5.23 16.55 6.10
CA ASP A 49 6.44 17.04 5.45
C ASP A 49 7.37 15.87 5.12
N ILE A 50 7.68 15.69 3.84
CA ILE A 50 8.48 14.58 3.33
C ILE A 50 9.67 15.13 2.56
N GLU A 51 10.84 14.62 2.88
CA GLU A 51 12.09 15.02 2.22
C GLU A 51 12.05 14.58 0.75
N GLU A 52 12.47 15.47 -0.13
CA GLU A 52 12.59 15.14 -1.55
C GLU A 52 13.77 14.20 -1.77
N ILE A 53 13.50 13.05 -2.37
CA ILE A 53 14.50 12.04 -2.68
C ILE A 53 14.87 12.14 -4.16
N PRO A 54 16.16 12.13 -4.53
CA PRO A 54 16.59 12.13 -5.92
C PRO A 54 15.95 10.98 -6.70
N ARG A 55 15.56 11.25 -7.95
CA ARG A 55 14.85 10.29 -8.81
C ARG A 55 15.52 8.91 -8.90
N ASP A 56 16.84 8.88 -9.03
CA ASP A 56 17.58 7.62 -9.19
C ASP A 56 17.59 6.78 -7.91
N GLU A 57 17.56 7.43 -6.74
CA GLU A 57 17.40 6.74 -5.46
C GLU A 57 15.97 6.23 -5.29
N LEU A 58 14.97 7.02 -5.67
CA LEU A 58 13.57 6.60 -5.64
C LEU A 58 13.32 5.37 -6.53
N LEU A 59 13.92 5.32 -7.73
CA LEU A 59 13.82 4.16 -8.62
C LEU A 59 14.46 2.91 -8.01
N LYS A 60 15.63 3.03 -7.38
CA LYS A 60 16.28 1.91 -6.69
C LYS A 60 15.42 1.39 -5.53
N LYS A 61 14.84 2.29 -4.73
CA LYS A 61 13.92 1.91 -3.65
C LYS A 61 12.68 1.21 -4.20
N LEU A 62 12.12 1.67 -5.31
CA LEU A 62 10.98 1.01 -5.96
C LEU A 62 11.36 -0.41 -6.43
N ASP A 63 12.51 -0.58 -7.08
CA ASP A 63 12.98 -1.90 -7.51
C ASP A 63 13.18 -2.85 -6.30
N SER A 64 13.75 -2.35 -5.20
CA SER A 64 13.87 -3.10 -3.94
C SER A 64 12.50 -3.50 -3.38
N ALA A 65 11.52 -2.58 -3.38
CA ALA A 65 10.17 -2.86 -2.91
C ALA A 65 9.47 -3.95 -3.73
N VAL A 66 9.63 -3.93 -5.06
CA VAL A 66 9.01 -4.93 -5.95
C VAL A 66 9.58 -6.33 -5.72
N VAL A 67 10.88 -6.43 -5.43
CA VAL A 67 11.56 -7.73 -5.25
C VAL A 67 11.40 -8.27 -3.83
N GLY A 68 11.61 -7.42 -2.81
CA GLY A 68 11.71 -7.86 -1.42
C GLY A 68 10.59 -7.35 -0.50
N GLY A 69 9.61 -6.63 -1.05
CA GLY A 69 8.43 -6.20 -0.32
C GLY A 69 8.77 -5.25 0.84
N THR A 70 8.03 -5.40 1.93
CA THR A 70 8.16 -4.54 3.11
C THR A 70 9.43 -4.80 3.92
N ALA A 71 9.97 -6.02 3.85
CA ALA A 71 11.17 -6.40 4.58
C ALA A 71 12.41 -5.59 4.18
N GLU A 72 12.57 -5.29 2.89
CA GLU A 72 13.74 -4.56 2.35
C GLU A 72 13.72 -3.06 2.66
N LEU A 73 12.56 -2.48 2.95
CA LEU A 73 12.38 -1.04 3.20
C LEU A 73 11.85 -0.75 4.60
N LYS A 74 12.09 -1.65 5.56
CA LYS A 74 11.41 -1.62 6.86
C LYS A 74 11.66 -0.32 7.63
N ASP A 75 12.89 0.18 7.64
CA ASP A 75 13.24 1.40 8.38
C ASP A 75 12.65 2.65 7.73
N GLU A 76 12.67 2.73 6.40
CA GLU A 76 12.02 3.82 5.67
C GLU A 76 10.49 3.80 5.84
N LEU A 77 9.89 2.61 5.79
CA LEU A 77 8.45 2.44 6.00
C LEU A 77 8.04 2.84 7.42
N ARG A 78 8.85 2.53 8.44
CA ARG A 78 8.62 3.02 9.81
C ARG A 78 8.69 4.54 9.91
N THR A 79 9.68 5.15 9.26
CA THR A 79 9.79 6.61 9.20
C THR A 79 8.56 7.25 8.56
N LEU A 80 8.07 6.66 7.46
CA LEU A 80 6.83 7.10 6.81
C LEU A 80 5.59 6.83 7.67
N PHE A 81 5.58 5.74 8.43
CA PHE A 81 4.53 5.42 9.38
C PHE A 81 4.41 6.45 10.49
N ASP A 82 5.53 6.82 11.12
CA ASP A 82 5.55 7.82 12.18
C ASP A 82 5.01 9.17 11.66
N LYS A 83 5.47 9.60 10.48
CA LYS A 83 4.96 10.80 9.80
C LYS A 83 3.46 10.71 9.51
N ALA A 84 2.98 9.56 9.04
CA ALA A 84 1.56 9.35 8.80
C ALA A 84 0.76 9.41 10.10
N TRP A 85 1.26 8.81 11.18
CA TRP A 85 0.60 8.75 12.49
C TRP A 85 0.44 10.13 13.12
N GLU A 86 1.48 10.97 13.03
CA GLU A 86 1.47 12.36 13.49
C GLU A 86 0.43 13.21 12.76
N ASN A 87 0.20 12.93 11.47
CA ASN A 87 -0.68 13.71 10.61
C ASN A 87 -2.08 13.10 10.42
N ALA A 88 -2.32 11.92 10.99
CA ALA A 88 -3.60 11.21 10.91
C ALA A 88 -4.63 11.74 11.91
N ASP A 89 -5.89 11.80 11.48
CA ASP A 89 -7.04 11.97 12.36
C ASP A 89 -7.35 10.68 13.15
N ASP A 90 -8.26 10.78 14.11
CA ASP A 90 -8.58 9.66 15.00
C ASP A 90 -9.17 8.46 14.26
N GLU A 91 -9.90 8.68 13.15
CA GLU A 91 -10.47 7.62 12.33
C GLU A 91 -9.37 6.91 11.53
N GLU A 92 -8.51 7.67 10.85
CA GLU A 92 -7.38 7.17 10.08
C GLU A 92 -6.43 6.32 10.95
N ARG A 93 -6.15 6.74 12.19
CA ARG A 93 -5.31 5.98 13.14
C ARG A 93 -5.83 4.57 13.42
N THR A 94 -7.15 4.35 13.37
CA THR A 94 -7.72 3.01 13.54
C THR A 94 -7.31 2.07 12.42
N TYR A 95 -7.16 2.60 11.21
CA TYR A 95 -6.74 1.85 10.03
C TYR A 95 -5.22 1.74 9.90
N LEU A 96 -4.46 2.73 10.39
CA LEU A 96 -2.99 2.69 10.36
C LEU A 96 -2.41 1.46 11.08
N ARG A 97 -3.10 0.91 12.08
CA ARG A 97 -2.70 -0.37 12.71
C ARG A 97 -2.56 -1.54 11.74
N VAL A 98 -3.34 -1.54 10.66
CA VAL A 98 -3.20 -2.55 9.59
C VAL A 98 -1.89 -2.34 8.84
N ILE A 99 -1.50 -1.09 8.60
CA ILE A 99 -0.24 -0.74 7.92
C ILE A 99 0.96 -1.06 8.79
N GLU A 100 0.90 -0.75 10.09
CA GLU A 100 1.92 -1.16 11.06
C GLU A 100 2.13 -2.68 11.01
N ASP A 101 1.05 -3.47 11.03
CA ASP A 101 1.13 -4.92 10.91
C ASP A 101 1.76 -5.37 9.57
N ARG A 102 1.51 -4.68 8.46
CA ARG A 102 2.16 -4.98 7.17
C ARG A 102 3.64 -4.66 7.17
N ILE A 103 4.04 -3.54 7.76
CA ILE A 103 5.45 -3.15 7.88
C ILE A 103 6.20 -4.14 8.78
N GLU A 104 5.56 -4.58 9.86
CA GLU A 104 6.21 -5.47 10.82
C GLU A 104 6.24 -6.93 10.39
N ASN A 105 5.13 -7.42 9.83
CA ASN A 105 4.87 -8.84 9.58
C ASN A 105 4.68 -9.19 8.09
N GLY A 106 5.02 -8.28 7.17
CA GLY A 106 5.01 -8.53 5.74
C GLY A 106 3.72 -8.08 5.02
N SER A 107 3.87 -7.70 3.75
CA SER A 107 2.77 -7.41 2.82
C SER A 107 1.86 -8.62 2.57
N LEU A 108 0.71 -8.39 1.93
CA LEU A 108 -0.20 -9.47 1.52
C LEU A 108 0.52 -10.52 0.64
N GLY A 109 1.29 -10.08 -0.36
CA GLY A 109 2.06 -10.96 -1.23
C GLY A 109 3.09 -11.80 -0.47
N GLU A 110 3.86 -11.17 0.43
CA GLU A 110 4.83 -11.86 1.28
C GLU A 110 4.15 -12.94 2.16
N ARG A 111 2.98 -12.62 2.74
CA ARG A 111 2.22 -13.57 3.55
C ARG A 111 1.68 -14.73 2.72
N ILE A 112 1.16 -14.47 1.52
CA ILE A 112 0.68 -15.53 0.62
C ILE A 112 1.83 -16.47 0.27
N ILE A 113 2.97 -15.93 -0.16
CA ILE A 113 4.18 -16.71 -0.50
C ILE A 113 4.65 -17.52 0.71
N LEU A 114 4.65 -16.94 1.92
CA LEU A 114 5.03 -17.64 3.15
C LEU A 114 4.13 -18.85 3.41
N LYS A 115 2.81 -18.74 3.23
CA LYS A 115 1.89 -19.86 3.44
C LYS A 115 2.10 -20.96 2.39
N ILE A 116 2.31 -20.59 1.13
CA ILE A 116 2.62 -21.55 0.05
C ILE A 116 3.91 -22.32 0.37
N LYS A 117 4.97 -21.61 0.77
CA LYS A 117 6.25 -22.24 1.19
C LYS A 117 6.09 -23.18 2.39
N LYS A 118 5.09 -22.96 3.23
CA LYS A 118 4.72 -23.85 4.35
C LYS A 118 3.82 -25.02 3.93
N GLY A 119 3.64 -25.25 2.63
CA GLY A 119 2.89 -26.37 2.07
C GLY A 119 1.38 -26.12 1.96
N LYS A 120 0.93 -24.86 1.93
CA LYS A 120 -0.47 -24.54 1.66
C LYS A 120 -0.76 -24.54 0.17
N GLU A 121 -1.81 -25.26 -0.21
CA GLU A 121 -2.32 -25.28 -1.57
C GLU A 121 -2.91 -23.92 -1.96
N ILE A 122 -2.69 -23.52 -3.21
CA ILE A 122 -3.14 -22.22 -3.71
C ILE A 122 -4.67 -22.08 -3.65
N VAL A 123 -5.41 -23.17 -3.87
CA VAL A 123 -6.87 -23.19 -3.83
C VAL A 123 -7.39 -22.91 -2.41
N GLU A 124 -6.80 -23.53 -1.38
CA GLU A 124 -7.15 -23.25 0.02
C GLU A 124 -6.89 -21.78 0.39
N LEU A 125 -5.81 -21.18 -0.15
CA LEU A 125 -5.48 -19.78 0.09
C LEU A 125 -6.47 -18.85 -0.59
N CYS A 126 -6.87 -19.13 -1.83
CA CYS A 126 -7.89 -18.37 -2.53
C CYS A 126 -9.23 -18.40 -1.78
N GLU A 127 -9.65 -19.56 -1.26
CA GLU A 127 -10.85 -19.66 -0.43
C GLU A 127 -10.74 -18.83 0.86
N LYS A 128 -9.55 -18.83 1.49
CA LYS A 128 -9.32 -18.02 2.68
C LYS A 128 -9.37 -16.52 2.36
N LEU A 129 -8.76 -16.08 1.26
CA LEU A 129 -8.80 -14.68 0.80
C LEU A 129 -10.23 -14.26 0.45
N SER A 130 -11.03 -15.14 -0.17
CA SER A 130 -12.45 -14.89 -0.42
C SER A 130 -13.22 -14.64 0.89
N LYS A 131 -12.95 -15.44 1.94
CA LYS A 131 -13.55 -15.25 3.26
C LYS A 131 -13.10 -13.94 3.93
N CYS A 132 -11.85 -13.52 3.73
CA CYS A 132 -11.36 -12.22 4.18
C CYS A 132 -12.19 -11.08 3.55
N LEU A 133 -12.46 -11.16 2.24
CA LEU A 133 -13.30 -10.19 1.55
C LEU A 133 -14.73 -10.19 2.08
N GLU A 134 -15.35 -11.38 2.18
CA GLU A 134 -16.74 -11.55 2.67
C GLU A 134 -16.94 -11.00 4.09
N ARG A 135 -15.95 -11.18 4.97
CA ARG A 135 -16.02 -10.77 6.38
C ARG A 135 -15.39 -9.41 6.66
N ASN A 136 -14.76 -8.82 5.65
CA ASN A 136 -13.96 -7.61 5.78
C ASN A 136 -12.84 -7.72 6.83
N GLU A 137 -12.13 -8.85 6.83
CA GLU A 137 -11.10 -9.21 7.80
C GLU A 137 -9.71 -9.26 7.14
N VAL A 138 -8.70 -8.72 7.82
CA VAL A 138 -7.31 -8.70 7.35
C VAL A 138 -6.72 -10.11 7.36
N PHE A 139 -5.99 -10.45 6.31
CA PHE A 139 -5.33 -11.74 6.14
C PHE A 139 -4.16 -11.95 7.12
N SER A 140 -4.31 -12.98 7.97
CA SER A 140 -3.32 -13.48 8.94
C SER A 140 -2.63 -14.78 8.50
#